data_AF-A0A0C2BW09-F1
#
_entry.id   AF-A0A0C2BW09-F1
#
_cell.length_a   1.000
_cell.length_b   1.000
_cell.length_c   1.000
_cell.angle_alpha   90.00
_cell.angle_beta   90.00
_cell.angle_gamma   90.00
#
_symmetry.space_group_name_H-M   'P 1'
#
loop_
_entity.id
_entity.type
_entity.pdbx_description
1 polymer ?
#
loop_
_entity_poly.entity_id
_entity_poly.type
_entity_poly.pdbx_seq_one_letter_code
_entity_poly.pdbx_strand_id
1 'polypeptide(L)'
;WVQYYAVLNHVAFQLFPDEKPHSAAVMSIDTRQLCHVRLVTAADVRVADAEQIRRIFHIMFDDRDNGSTSRNASTNDLSITSVSQKDESWKNHDFQELTFHVSTYCDICHKNLSGLLRPAPAYECK
;
A
#
# COMPACT_ATOMS: atom_id res chain seq x y z
N TRP A 1 -15.67 9.84 -9.72
CA TRP A 1 -14.22 9.88 -10.03
C TRP A 1 -13.88 11.25 -10.58
N VAL A 2 -12.75 11.84 -10.18
CA VAL A 2 -12.21 13.07 -10.75
C VAL A 2 -10.93 12.71 -11.48
N GLN A 3 -10.74 13.22 -12.68
CA GLN A 3 -9.56 12.93 -13.49
C GLN A 3 -8.47 13.96 -13.21
N TYR A 4 -7.25 13.46 -13.04
CA TYR A 4 -6.03 14.26 -12.91
C TYR A 4 -4.99 13.73 -13.89
N TYR A 5 -4.06 14.60 -14.28
CA TYR A 5 -2.87 14.19 -15.00
C TYR A 5 -1.78 13.79 -14.01
N ALA A 6 -1.40 12.51 -14.02
CA ALA A 6 -0.43 11.95 -13.07
C ALA A 6 0.93 11.72 -13.75
N VAL A 7 2.01 12.15 -13.10
CA VAL A 7 3.38 11.93 -13.56
C VAL A 7 4.17 11.23 -12.48
N LEU A 8 4.77 10.10 -12.82
CA LEU A 8 5.74 9.41 -11.97
C LEU A 8 7.12 9.51 -12.62
N ASN A 9 8.09 10.05 -11.90
CA ASN A 9 9.50 10.03 -12.30
C ASN A 9 10.37 9.50 -11.16
N HIS A 10 11.69 9.56 -11.29
CA HIS A 10 12.60 9.05 -10.26
C HIS A 10 12.64 9.90 -8.98
N VAL A 11 12.08 11.10 -9.00
CA VAL A 11 12.07 12.07 -7.88
C VAL A 11 10.74 12.06 -7.14
N ALA A 12 9.62 12.08 -7.84
CA ALA A 12 8.30 12.22 -7.23
C ALA A 12 7.18 11.58 -8.06
N PHE A 13 6.10 11.25 -7.37
CA PHE A 13 4.77 11.06 -7.93
C PHE A 13 3.96 12.35 -7.77
N GLN A 14 3.47 12.91 -8.87
CA GLN A 14 2.81 14.22 -8.88
C GLN A 14 1.47 14.16 -9.60
N LEU A 15 0.47 14.87 -9.06
CA LEU A 15 -0.83 15.05 -9.68
C LEU A 15 -1.00 16.50 -10.12
N PHE A 16 -1.46 16.69 -11.34
CA PHE A 16 -1.76 17.99 -11.94
C PHE A 16 -3.23 18.03 -12.38
N PRO A 17 -3.87 19.21 -12.37
CA PRO A 17 -5.25 19.35 -12.83
C PRO A 17 -5.39 19.09 -14.34
N ASP A 18 -4.34 19.38 -15.12
CA ASP A 18 -4.30 19.18 -16.56
C ASP A 18 -2.85 18.95 -17.06
N GLU A 19 -2.68 18.71 -18.35
CA GLU A 19 -1.39 18.46 -19.02
C GLU A 19 -0.60 19.74 -19.36
N LYS A 20 -1.07 20.94 -18.98
CA LYS A 20 -0.44 22.18 -19.45
C LYS A 20 0.94 22.35 -18.80
N PRO A 21 1.95 22.82 -19.57
CA PRO A 21 3.36 22.84 -19.15
C PRO A 21 3.71 23.78 -17.99
N HIS A 22 2.73 24.43 -17.34
CA HIS A 22 2.95 25.34 -16.21
C HIS A 22 1.92 25.15 -15.08
N SER A 23 1.11 24.10 -15.14
CA SER A 23 0.15 23.82 -14.08
C SER A 23 0.88 23.42 -12.80
N ALA A 24 0.51 24.04 -11.68
CA ALA A 24 1.06 23.66 -10.39
C ALA A 24 0.53 22.27 -9.98
N ALA A 25 1.40 21.45 -9.38
CA ALA A 25 1.00 20.16 -8.83
C ALA A 25 0.03 20.39 -7.67
N VAL A 26 -1.11 19.69 -7.68
CA VAL A 26 -2.09 19.67 -6.57
C VAL A 26 -1.66 18.71 -5.47
N MET A 27 -0.84 17.72 -5.81
CA MET A 27 -0.25 16.77 -4.88
C MET A 27 1.13 16.35 -5.40
N SER A 28 2.09 16.21 -4.49
CA SER A 28 3.44 15.74 -4.80
C SER A 28 3.91 14.86 -3.65
N ILE A 29 4.32 13.63 -3.96
CA ILE A 29 4.83 12.65 -3.01
C ILE A 29 6.24 12.29 -3.47
N ASP A 30 7.25 12.43 -2.60
CA ASP A 30 8.63 12.02 -2.94
C ASP A 30 8.65 10.50 -3.16
N THR A 31 9.38 10.04 -4.18
CA THR A 31 9.45 8.60 -4.48
C THR A 31 10.03 7.78 -3.34
N ARG A 32 10.83 8.37 -2.46
CA ARG A 32 11.36 7.73 -1.24
C ARG A 32 10.31 7.50 -0.17
N GLN A 33 9.21 8.26 -0.20
CA GLN A 33 8.09 8.11 0.74
C GLN A 33 7.13 7.01 0.29
N LEU A 34 7.21 6.53 -0.97
CA LEU A 34 6.33 5.47 -1.48
C LEU A 34 6.71 4.13 -0.82
N CYS A 35 5.77 3.53 -0.09
CA CYS A 35 6.01 2.31 0.67
C CYS A 35 5.50 1.06 -0.07
N HIS A 36 4.27 1.11 -0.59
CA HIS A 36 3.62 -0.07 -1.15
C HIS A 36 2.56 0.29 -2.20
N VAL A 37 2.42 -0.57 -3.21
CA VAL A 37 1.35 -0.45 -4.22
C VAL A 37 0.61 -1.78 -4.28
N ARG A 38 -0.72 -1.74 -4.12
CA ARG A 38 -1.57 -2.93 -4.21
C ARG A 38 -2.84 -2.67 -4.99
N LEU A 39 -3.37 -3.71 -5.63
CA LEU A 39 -4.72 -3.67 -6.18
C LEU A 39 -5.75 -3.53 -5.04
N VAL A 40 -6.88 -2.89 -5.36
CA VAL A 40 -7.99 -2.77 -4.42
C VAL A 40 -8.95 -3.96 -4.52
N THR A 41 -9.71 -4.16 -3.45
CA THR A 41 -10.79 -5.16 -3.36
C THR A 41 -12.15 -4.46 -3.24
N ALA A 42 -13.24 -5.21 -3.33
CA ALA A 42 -14.59 -4.68 -3.08
C ALA A 42 -14.79 -4.12 -1.66
N ALA A 43 -13.93 -4.52 -0.71
CA ALA A 43 -13.94 -3.96 0.64
C ALA A 43 -13.34 -2.54 0.69
N ASP A 44 -12.41 -2.23 -0.21
CA ASP A 44 -11.73 -0.93 -0.28
C ASP A 44 -12.60 0.14 -0.96
N VAL A 45 -13.26 -0.19 -2.08
CA VAL A 45 -14.01 0.76 -2.91
C VAL A 45 -15.44 0.29 -3.14
N ARG A 46 -16.37 0.73 -2.29
CA ARG A 46 -17.78 0.28 -2.30
C ARG A 46 -18.62 0.76 -3.49
N VAL A 47 -18.23 1.86 -4.13
CA VAL A 47 -19.01 2.49 -5.21
C VAL A 47 -18.58 2.05 -6.61
N ALA A 48 -17.54 1.22 -6.72
CA ALA A 48 -17.03 0.73 -8.00
C ALA A 48 -17.59 -0.65 -8.32
N ASP A 49 -17.88 -0.91 -9.59
CA ASP A 49 -18.25 -2.24 -10.07
C ASP A 49 -17.03 -3.18 -10.15
N ALA A 50 -17.28 -4.47 -10.42
CA ALA A 50 -16.24 -5.49 -10.47
C ALA A 50 -15.21 -5.28 -11.60
N GLU A 51 -15.58 -4.64 -12.72
CA GLU A 51 -14.64 -4.34 -13.81
C GLU A 51 -13.77 -3.13 -13.47
N GLN A 52 -14.35 -2.13 -12.81
CA GLN A 52 -13.65 -0.95 -12.31
C GLN A 52 -12.66 -1.31 -11.21
N ILE A 53 -13.05 -2.16 -10.24
CA ILE A 53 -12.18 -2.59 -9.14
C ILE A 53 -10.85 -3.16 -9.67
N ARG A 54 -10.90 -3.96 -10.75
CA ARG A 54 -9.69 -4.56 -11.37
C ARG A 54 -8.73 -3.54 -11.97
N ARG A 55 -9.15 -2.29 -12.15
CA ARG A 55 -8.35 -1.19 -12.71
C ARG A 55 -7.86 -0.19 -11.67
N ILE A 56 -8.24 -0.37 -10.40
CA ILE A 56 -7.91 0.56 -9.31
C ILE A 56 -6.84 -0.07 -8.42
N PHE A 57 -5.89 0.75 -7.99
CA PHE A 57 -4.85 0.38 -7.04
C PHE A 57 -4.66 1.48 -5.99
N HIS A 58 -4.18 1.10 -4.82
CA HIS A 58 -3.75 2.02 -3.77
C HIS A 58 -2.24 2.19 -3.80
N ILE A 59 -1.79 3.42 -3.56
CA ILE A 59 -0.41 3.76 -3.26
C ILE A 59 -0.37 4.15 -1.78
N MET A 60 0.42 3.44 -0.99
CA MET A 60 0.69 3.75 0.42
C MET A 60 2.03 4.48 0.50
N PHE A 61 2.07 5.56 1.25
CA PHE A 61 3.26 6.38 1.42
C PHE A 61 3.36 6.93 2.84
N ASP A 62 4.58 7.22 3.28
CA ASP A 62 4.87 7.77 4.59
C ASP A 62 4.83 9.31 4.56
N ASP A 63 3.98 9.90 5.38
CA ASP A 63 3.76 11.36 5.47
C ASP A 63 4.52 11.96 6.67
N ARG A 64 5.70 11.40 7.01
CA ARG A 64 6.49 11.85 8.17
C ARG A 64 6.96 13.30 8.10
N ASP A 65 7.14 13.83 6.89
CA ASP A 65 7.72 15.17 6.67
C ASP A 65 6.65 16.26 6.50
N ASN A 66 5.40 15.89 6.22
CA ASN A 66 4.29 16.82 6.05
C ASN A 66 3.37 16.67 7.26
N GLY A 67 3.28 17.68 8.13
CA GLY A 67 2.42 17.66 9.33
C GLY A 67 0.91 17.59 9.05
N SER A 68 0.47 17.17 7.86
CA SER A 68 -0.91 17.21 7.38
C SER A 68 -1.53 15.82 7.44
N THR A 69 -1.92 15.42 8.65
CA THR A 69 -2.69 14.19 8.91
C THR A 69 -4.02 14.16 8.14
N SER A 70 -3.99 13.68 6.89
CA SER A 70 -5.16 13.20 6.17
C SER A 70 -5.46 11.78 6.63
N ARG A 71 -5.93 11.65 7.88
CA ARG A 71 -6.47 10.40 8.41
C ARG A 71 -7.73 10.03 7.64
N ASN A 72 -7.64 9.05 6.75
CA ASN A 72 -8.79 8.25 6.28
C ASN A 72 -8.38 6.84 5.82
N ALA A 73 -7.21 6.33 6.21
CA ALA A 73 -6.92 4.91 6.14
C ALA A 73 -7.37 4.27 7.46
N SER A 74 -8.41 3.45 7.39
CA SER A 74 -8.96 2.72 8.53
C SER A 74 -7.88 1.92 9.22
N THR A 75 -7.58 2.31 10.46
CA THR A 75 -6.83 1.53 11.43
C THR A 75 -7.54 0.21 11.66
N ASN A 76 -6.97 -0.89 11.16
CA ASN A 76 -7.29 -2.20 11.72
C ASN A 76 -6.06 -2.66 12.50
N ASP A 77 -6.02 -2.21 13.75
CA ASP A 77 -5.07 -2.65 14.78
C ASP A 77 -5.32 -4.14 15.04
N LEU A 78 -4.48 -5.00 14.47
CA LEU A 78 -4.39 -6.40 14.87
C LEU A 78 -3.08 -6.58 15.61
N SER A 79 -3.12 -6.24 16.89
CA SER A 79 -2.06 -6.58 17.85
C SER A 79 -2.03 -8.09 18.07
N ILE A 80 -0.98 -8.78 17.61
CA ILE A 80 -0.67 -10.14 18.04
C ILE A 80 0.83 -10.26 18.35
N THR A 81 1.07 -10.37 19.66
CA THR A 81 2.23 -10.93 20.38
C THR A 81 3.51 -11.21 19.60
N SER A 82 4.53 -10.41 19.94
CA SER A 82 5.94 -10.57 19.58
C SER A 82 6.51 -11.92 20.02
N VAL A 83 6.88 -12.74 19.04
CA VAL A 83 7.86 -13.81 19.24
C VAL A 83 9.07 -13.48 18.37
N SER A 84 10.20 -13.33 19.04
CA SER A 84 11.54 -13.00 18.55
C SER A 84 11.84 -13.59 17.17
N GLN A 85 11.92 -12.78 16.11
CA GLN A 85 12.33 -13.26 14.79
C GLN A 85 13.19 -12.22 14.06
N LYS A 86 14.22 -12.78 13.43
CA LYS A 86 15.35 -12.22 12.70
C LYS A 86 14.89 -11.17 11.67
N ASP A 87 15.20 -9.89 11.92
CA ASP A 87 14.96 -8.83 10.94
C ASP A 87 15.83 -9.08 9.70
N GLU A 88 15.20 -9.35 8.57
CA GLU A 88 15.85 -9.40 7.27
C GLU A 88 15.49 -8.11 6.52
N SER A 89 16.48 -7.25 6.27
CA SER A 89 16.25 -6.02 5.54
C SER A 89 16.32 -6.28 4.03
N TRP A 90 15.27 -5.89 3.30
CA TRP A 90 15.24 -6.00 1.85
C TRP A 90 14.71 -4.71 1.23
N LYS A 91 15.50 -4.10 0.34
CA LYS A 91 15.16 -2.82 -0.31
C LYS A 91 14.74 -1.69 0.65
N ASN A 92 15.39 -1.58 1.82
CA ASN A 92 15.07 -0.62 2.89
C ASN A 92 13.72 -0.84 3.61
N HIS A 93 13.13 -2.02 3.46
CA HIS A 93 12.00 -2.46 4.27
C HIS A 93 12.48 -3.46 5.32
N ASP A 94 11.94 -3.34 6.52
CA ASP A 94 12.14 -4.31 7.60
C ASP A 94 11.01 -5.32 7.55
N PHE A 95 11.36 -6.59 7.39
CA PHE A 95 10.37 -7.66 7.30
C PHE A 95 10.30 -8.44 8.61
N GLN A 96 9.08 -8.63 9.08
CA GLN A 96 8.75 -9.49 10.21
C GLN A 96 8.19 -10.80 9.69
N GLU A 97 8.77 -11.92 10.11
CA GLU A 97 8.18 -13.23 9.90
C GLU A 97 6.95 -13.40 10.81
N LEU A 98 5.84 -13.88 10.23
CA LEU A 98 4.52 -14.06 10.85
C LEU A 98 3.80 -15.27 10.22
N THR A 99 2.67 -15.67 10.81
CA THR A 99 1.78 -16.69 10.26
C THR A 99 0.35 -16.15 10.12
N PHE A 100 -0.33 -16.44 9.01
CA PHE A 100 -1.66 -15.91 8.73
C PHE A 100 -2.75 -16.97 8.95
N HIS A 101 -3.65 -16.74 9.92
CA HIS A 101 -4.83 -17.59 10.13
C HIS A 101 -6.09 -17.08 9.41
N VAL A 102 -6.04 -15.84 8.92
CA VAL A 102 -7.08 -15.20 8.09
C VAL A 102 -6.65 -15.22 6.63
N SER A 103 -7.61 -15.08 5.71
CA SER A 103 -7.38 -15.15 4.26
C SER A 103 -6.40 -14.08 3.78
N THR A 104 -5.14 -14.47 3.62
CA THR A 104 -4.03 -13.63 3.16
C THR A 104 -3.37 -14.25 1.93
N TYR A 105 -2.93 -13.41 0.99
CA TYR A 105 -2.27 -13.83 -0.25
C TYR A 105 -0.94 -13.11 -0.42
N CYS A 106 0.03 -13.78 -1.05
CA CYS A 106 1.33 -13.18 -1.36
C CYS A 106 1.18 -12.09 -2.43
N ASP A 107 1.72 -10.90 -2.20
CA ASP A 107 1.66 -9.79 -3.16
C ASP A 107 2.46 -10.04 -4.44
N ILE A 108 3.44 -10.95 -4.40
CA ILE A 108 4.32 -11.26 -5.55
C ILE A 108 3.76 -12.40 -6.40
N CYS A 109 3.36 -13.50 -5.76
CA CYS A 109 2.97 -14.73 -6.47
C CYS A 109 1.50 -15.11 -6.32
N HIS A 110 0.71 -14.31 -5.58
CA HIS A 110 -0.72 -14.52 -5.31
C HIS A 110 -1.08 -15.89 -4.71
N LYS A 111 -0.10 -16.62 -4.17
CA LYS A 111 -0.36 -17.84 -3.40
C LYS A 111 -1.07 -17.49 -2.10
N ASN A 112 -2.02 -18.32 -1.71
CA ASN A 112 -2.66 -18.22 -0.40
C ASN A 112 -1.61 -18.53 0.67
N LEU A 113 -1.45 -17.63 1.64
CA LEU A 113 -0.50 -17.72 2.75
C LEU A 113 -1.17 -18.17 4.05
N SER A 114 -2.48 -18.41 4.03
CA SER A 114 -3.30 -18.66 5.20
C SER A 114 -3.52 -20.14 5.50
N GLY A 115 -3.68 -20.48 6.78
CA GLY A 115 -4.02 -21.84 7.21
C GLY A 115 -4.68 -21.88 8.59
N LEU A 116 -5.58 -22.83 8.84
CA LEU A 116 -6.30 -22.86 10.12
C LEU A 116 -5.48 -23.45 11.27
N LEU A 117 -4.66 -24.48 11.01
CA LEU A 117 -3.99 -25.24 12.06
C LEU A 117 -2.52 -24.82 12.27
N ARG A 118 -1.76 -24.70 11.18
CA ARG A 118 -0.34 -24.30 11.16
C ARG A 118 -0.01 -23.65 9.80
N PRO A 119 -0.27 -22.35 9.63
CA PRO A 119 0.11 -21.64 8.40
C PRO A 119 1.62 -21.72 8.19
N ALA A 120 2.05 -21.71 6.93
CA ALA A 120 3.46 -21.50 6.63
C ALA A 120 3.88 -20.09 7.08
N PRO A 121 5.09 -19.93 7.62
CA PRO A 121 5.62 -18.60 7.89
C PRO A 121 5.70 -17.77 6.60
N ALA A 122 5.37 -16.50 6.72
CA ALA A 122 5.41 -15.51 5.66
C ALA A 122 5.94 -14.20 6.22
N TYR A 123 6.39 -13.32 5.35
CA TYR A 123 6.96 -12.02 5.74
C TYR A 123 5.95 -10.90 5.52
N GLU A 124 5.80 -10.05 6.52
CA GLU A 124 5.07 -8.79 6.44
C GLU A 124 6.05 -7.64 6.62
N CYS A 125 5.92 -6.58 5.81
CA CYS A 125 6.70 -5.37 5.98
C CYS A 125 6.23 -4.62 7.23
N LYS A 126 7.16 -4.22 8.11
CA LYS A 126 6.93 -3.26 9.20
C LYS A 126 6.73 -1.84 8.66
#